data_AF-A0A520II53-F1
#
_entry.id   AF-A0A520II53-F1
#
_cell.length_a   1.000
_cell.length_b   1.000
_cell.length_c   1.000
_cell.angle_alpha   90.00
_cell.angle_beta   90.00
_cell.angle_gamma   90.00
#
_symmetry.space_group_name_H-M   'P 1'
#
loop_
_entity.id
_entity.type
_entity.pdbx_description
1 polymer ?
#
loop_
_entity_poly.entity_id
_entity_poly.type
_entity_poly.pdbx_seq_one_letter_code
_entity_poly.pdbx_strand_id
1 'polypeptide(L)'
;MKQFKPYRIVHLDIAGLQETELGYGNHYLVFHYRNIPLGHAYIDVNHPLQDYYADIFEAISPAVSHYAALSNVHIESGIKEDFIKGNPVQLLQLLKQTCFTPVALEENTISVVVCTRNRQEALALCLATLLNSSDKDFEIIVVDNAPENKLTQETVQRFPSVKYVL
;
A
#
# COMPACT_ATOMS: atom_id res chain seq x y z
N MET A 1 -12.25 -26.29 -16.99
CA MET A 1 -11.92 -25.22 -16.02
C MET A 1 -10.47 -25.38 -15.62
N LYS A 2 -9.65 -24.32 -15.64
CA LYS A 2 -8.27 -24.39 -15.12
C LYS A 2 -8.33 -24.61 -13.61
N GLN A 3 -7.47 -25.47 -13.07
CA GLN A 3 -7.38 -25.71 -11.63
C GLN A 3 -6.93 -24.43 -10.92
N PHE A 4 -7.68 -24.00 -9.91
CA PHE A 4 -7.34 -22.83 -9.09
C PHE A 4 -6.02 -23.07 -8.34
N LYS A 5 -5.10 -22.12 -8.44
CA LYS A 5 -3.81 -22.14 -7.74
C LYS A 5 -3.78 -20.94 -6.77
N PRO A 6 -4.00 -21.13 -5.47
CA PRO A 6 -4.00 -20.03 -4.53
C PRO A 6 -2.59 -19.45 -4.35
N TYR A 7 -2.53 -18.16 -4.05
CA TYR A 7 -1.33 -17.48 -3.57
C TYR A 7 -1.52 -17.13 -2.10
N ARG A 8 -0.50 -17.40 -1.29
CA ARG A 8 -0.43 -16.93 0.09
C ARG A 8 0.14 -15.51 0.11
N ILE A 9 -0.56 -14.58 0.76
CA ILE A 9 -0.07 -13.20 0.92
C ILE A 9 0.99 -13.19 2.02
N VAL A 10 2.14 -12.61 1.74
CA VAL A 10 3.24 -12.44 2.71
C VAL A 10 3.76 -11.01 2.63
N HIS A 11 3.85 -10.37 3.79
CA HIS A 11 4.43 -9.05 3.94
C HIS A 11 5.90 -9.19 4.34
N LEU A 12 6.78 -8.54 3.58
CA LEU A 12 8.23 -8.64 3.75
C LEU A 12 8.81 -7.25 4.00
N ASP A 13 9.51 -7.10 5.13
CA ASP A 13 10.34 -5.92 5.35
C ASP A 13 11.68 -6.09 4.64
N ILE A 14 12.04 -5.15 3.77
CA ILE A 14 13.32 -5.14 3.06
C ILE A 14 14.50 -5.15 4.04
N ALA A 15 14.33 -4.59 5.25
CA ALA A 15 15.37 -4.63 6.30
C ALA A 15 15.59 -6.02 6.91
N GLY A 16 14.63 -6.94 6.80
CA GLY A 16 14.63 -8.26 7.45
C GLY A 16 14.58 -9.44 6.48
N LEU A 17 14.93 -9.25 5.20
CA LEU A 17 14.80 -10.29 4.16
C LEU A 17 15.57 -11.58 4.49
N GLN A 18 16.74 -11.48 5.12
CA GLN A 18 17.57 -12.65 5.45
C GLN A 18 16.94 -13.58 6.50
N GLU A 19 16.01 -13.06 7.31
CA GLU A 19 15.36 -13.83 8.38
C GLU A 19 14.03 -14.45 7.92
N THR A 20 13.60 -14.16 6.69
CA THR A 20 12.28 -14.59 6.21
C THR A 20 12.37 -15.86 5.37
N GLU A 21 11.86 -16.96 5.91
CA GLU A 21 11.64 -18.17 5.14
C GLU A 21 10.26 -18.15 4.48
N LEU A 22 10.24 -18.24 3.15
CA LEU A 22 9.00 -18.51 2.42
C LEU A 22 8.68 -20.01 2.55
N GLY A 23 7.43 -20.32 2.92
CA GLY A 23 6.96 -21.70 2.93
C GLY A 23 6.89 -22.29 1.52
N TYR A 24 6.50 -23.56 1.41
CA TYR A 24 6.24 -24.16 0.10
C TYR A 24 4.92 -23.65 -0.50
N GLY A 25 4.93 -23.25 -1.78
CA GLY A 25 3.72 -22.86 -2.53
C GLY A 25 3.89 -21.55 -3.31
N ASN A 26 2.79 -21.03 -3.85
CA ASN A 26 2.79 -19.74 -4.54
C ASN A 26 2.57 -18.60 -3.53
N HIS A 27 3.29 -17.50 -3.69
CA HIS A 27 3.30 -16.37 -2.78
C HIS A 27 3.02 -15.05 -3.50
N TYR A 28 2.12 -14.25 -2.94
CA TYR A 28 1.97 -12.85 -3.30
C TYR A 28 2.73 -12.04 -2.26
N LEU A 29 3.88 -11.52 -2.66
CA LEU A 29 4.80 -10.80 -1.78
C LEU A 29 4.49 -9.31 -1.83
N VAL A 30 4.36 -8.70 -0.66
CA VAL A 30 4.21 -7.25 -0.50
C VAL A 30 5.44 -6.74 0.21
N PHE A 31 6.23 -5.92 -0.47
CA PHE A 31 7.48 -5.39 0.05
C PHE A 31 7.25 -4.04 0.71
N HIS A 32 7.80 -3.88 1.91
CA HIS A 32 7.77 -2.61 2.63
C HIS A 32 9.10 -2.31 3.30
N TYR A 33 9.30 -1.04 3.65
CA TYR A 33 10.36 -0.62 4.56
C TYR A 33 9.72 0.20 5.68
N ARG A 34 9.73 -0.31 6.92
CA ARG A 34 9.21 0.41 8.10
C ARG A 34 7.80 1.03 7.86
N ASN A 35 6.88 0.21 7.34
CA ASN A 35 5.48 0.53 6.97
C ASN A 35 5.27 1.30 5.65
N ILE A 36 6.32 1.60 4.90
CA ILE A 36 6.17 2.27 3.60
C ILE A 36 6.13 1.20 2.51
N PRO A 37 5.05 1.10 1.72
CA PRO A 37 4.95 0.13 0.64
C PRO A 37 5.94 0.49 -0.46
N LEU A 38 6.73 -0.49 -0.88
CA LEU A 38 7.74 -0.31 -1.93
C LEU A 38 7.36 -1.03 -3.22
N GLY A 39 6.61 -2.12 -3.15
CA GLY A 39 6.21 -2.87 -4.32
C GLY A 39 5.57 -4.21 -3.98
N HIS A 40 5.31 -5.02 -5.00
CA HIS A 40 4.80 -6.36 -4.84
C HIS A 40 5.25 -7.28 -5.99
N ALA A 41 5.24 -8.59 -5.75
CA ALA A 41 5.55 -9.59 -6.76
C ALA A 41 4.75 -10.88 -6.55
N TYR A 42 4.54 -11.63 -7.63
CA TYR A 42 3.98 -12.98 -7.59
C TYR A 42 5.10 -13.98 -7.79
N ILE A 43 5.30 -14.86 -6.81
CA ILE A 43 6.34 -15.91 -6.84
C ILE A 43 5.64 -17.26 -6.86
N ASP A 44 5.86 -18.01 -7.95
CA ASP A 44 5.35 -19.37 -8.10
C ASP A 44 6.22 -20.39 -7.36
N VAL A 45 5.64 -21.55 -7.02
CA VAL A 45 6.36 -22.64 -6.36
C VAL A 45 7.62 -23.12 -7.10
N ASN A 46 7.69 -22.91 -8.42
CA ASN A 46 8.82 -23.29 -9.27
C ASN A 46 9.76 -22.12 -9.57
N HIS A 47 9.59 -20.98 -8.91
CA HIS A 47 10.39 -19.79 -9.16
C HIS A 47 11.85 -20.03 -8.72
N PRO A 48 12.86 -19.77 -9.58
CA PRO A 48 14.26 -20.01 -9.24
C PRO A 48 14.74 -19.11 -8.09
N LEU A 49 15.35 -19.72 -7.06
CA LEU A 49 15.90 -18.96 -5.92
C LEU A 49 16.97 -17.93 -6.32
N GLN A 50 17.68 -18.17 -7.42
CA GLN A 50 18.72 -17.27 -7.94
C GLN A 50 18.16 -15.94 -8.46
N ASP A 51 16.90 -15.93 -8.92
CA ASP A 51 16.25 -14.76 -9.50
C ASP A 51 15.50 -13.94 -8.43
N TYR A 52 15.33 -14.52 -7.23
CA TYR A 52 14.51 -13.96 -6.15
C TYR A 52 14.88 -12.51 -5.78
N TYR A 53 16.16 -12.22 -5.53
CA TYR A 53 16.58 -10.86 -5.18
C TYR A 53 16.50 -9.89 -6.36
N ALA A 54 16.68 -10.38 -7.59
CA ALA A 54 16.53 -9.55 -8.78
C ALA A 54 15.06 -9.14 -8.96
N ASP A 55 14.13 -10.09 -8.82
CA ASP A 55 12.69 -9.84 -8.91
C ASP A 55 12.19 -8.89 -7.80
N ILE A 56 12.70 -9.05 -6.57
CA ILE A 56 12.41 -8.09 -5.49
C ILE A 56 12.89 -6.70 -5.89
N PHE A 57 14.12 -6.58 -6.37
CA PHE A 57 14.70 -5.28 -6.71
C PHE A 57 13.90 -4.60 -7.82
N GLU A 58 13.54 -5.33 -8.88
CA GLU A 58 12.70 -4.80 -9.96
C GLU A 58 11.33 -4.36 -9.44
N ALA A 59 10.70 -5.14 -8.55
CA ALA A 59 9.41 -4.81 -7.96
C ALA A 59 9.44 -3.52 -7.12
N ILE A 60 10.53 -3.24 -6.41
CA ILE A 60 10.67 -2.04 -5.56
C ILE A 60 11.28 -0.83 -6.28
N SER A 61 11.96 -1.05 -7.41
CA SER A 61 12.69 0.00 -8.15
C SER A 61 11.87 1.25 -8.48
N PRO A 62 10.58 1.16 -8.89
CA PRO A 62 9.76 2.34 -9.13
C PRO A 62 9.59 3.21 -7.89
N ALA A 63 9.31 2.61 -6.72
CA ALA A 63 9.14 3.34 -5.47
C ALA A 63 10.47 3.92 -4.98
N VAL A 64 11.56 3.15 -5.04
CA VAL A 64 12.91 3.62 -4.69
C VAL A 64 13.27 4.86 -5.52
N SER A 65 13.04 4.80 -6.84
CA SER A 65 13.32 5.92 -7.77
C SER A 65 12.47 7.15 -7.46
N HIS A 66 11.18 6.94 -7.17
CA HIS A 66 10.26 8.01 -6.81
C HIS A 66 10.71 8.74 -5.52
N TYR A 67 10.97 7.99 -4.44
CA TYR A 67 11.39 8.59 -3.17
C TYR A 67 12.78 9.24 -3.26
N ALA A 68 13.72 8.65 -4.01
CA ALA A 68 15.01 9.26 -4.26
C ALA A 68 14.90 10.61 -5.00
N ALA A 69 14.05 10.68 -6.02
CA ALA A 69 13.80 11.91 -6.76
C ALA A 69 13.18 13.01 -5.86
N LEU A 70 12.19 12.66 -5.04
CA LEU A 70 11.53 13.63 -4.16
C LEU A 70 12.46 14.19 -3.08
N SER A 71 13.38 13.37 -2.56
CA SER A 71 14.35 13.81 -1.57
C SER A 71 15.62 14.40 -2.19
N ASN A 72 15.71 14.55 -3.52
CA ASN A 72 16.91 14.95 -4.25
C ASN A 72 18.17 14.12 -3.89
N VAL A 73 18.00 12.82 -3.66
CA VAL A 73 19.09 11.89 -3.34
C VAL A 73 19.47 11.11 -4.59
N HIS A 74 20.77 11.04 -4.87
CA HIS A 74 21.29 10.24 -5.99
C HIS A 74 21.32 8.75 -5.64
N ILE A 75 20.89 7.90 -6.57
CA ILE A 75 21.00 6.44 -6.45
C ILE A 75 22.37 6.02 -6.97
N GLU A 76 23.22 5.48 -6.09
CA GLU A 76 24.57 5.05 -6.46
C GLU A 76 24.54 3.90 -7.49
N SER A 77 25.46 3.97 -8.48
CA SER A 77 25.70 2.88 -9.42
C SER A 77 26.30 1.68 -8.68
N GLY A 78 25.55 0.59 -8.55
CA GLY A 78 25.98 -0.59 -7.78
C GLY A 78 24.95 -1.09 -6.77
N ILE A 79 23.96 -0.26 -6.39
CA ILE A 79 22.94 -0.64 -5.40
C ILE A 79 22.19 -1.91 -5.81
N LYS A 80 21.88 -2.06 -7.10
CA LYS A 80 21.20 -3.25 -7.63
C LYS A 80 22.09 -4.49 -7.50
N GLU A 81 23.33 -4.40 -7.95
CA GLU A 81 24.28 -5.50 -7.94
C GLU A 81 24.59 -5.97 -6.52
N ASP A 82 24.76 -5.04 -5.58
CA ASP A 82 24.99 -5.34 -4.17
C ASP A 82 23.76 -5.99 -3.53
N PHE A 83 22.57 -5.48 -3.81
CA PHE A 83 21.33 -6.06 -3.29
C PHE A 83 21.13 -7.50 -3.80
N ILE A 84 21.34 -7.75 -5.10
CA ILE A 84 21.22 -9.10 -5.69
C ILE A 84 22.23 -10.07 -5.07
N LYS A 85 23.40 -9.60 -4.66
CA LYS A 85 24.41 -10.39 -3.92
C LYS A 85 24.07 -10.59 -2.44
N GLY A 86 22.89 -10.15 -1.99
CA GLY A 86 22.44 -10.28 -0.60
C GLY A 86 23.04 -9.24 0.34
N ASN A 87 23.59 -8.14 -0.18
CA ASN A 87 24.07 -7.00 0.60
C ASN A 87 23.14 -5.78 0.46
N PRO A 88 22.08 -5.68 1.29
CA PRO A 88 21.10 -4.60 1.17
C PRO A 88 21.54 -3.27 1.82
N VAL A 89 22.76 -3.16 2.34
CA VAL A 89 23.18 -2.02 3.19
C VAL A 89 22.99 -0.67 2.48
N GLN A 90 23.44 -0.56 1.22
CA GLN A 90 23.32 0.70 0.47
C GLN A 90 21.86 1.06 0.19
N LEU A 91 21.04 0.07 -0.20
CA LEU A 91 19.60 0.27 -0.40
C LEU A 91 18.91 0.72 0.89
N LEU A 92 19.20 0.08 2.02
CA LEU A 92 18.61 0.44 3.31
C LEU A 92 19.04 1.84 3.77
N GLN A 93 20.27 2.24 3.48
CA GLN A 93 20.74 3.59 3.75
C GLN A 93 20.01 4.62 2.89
N LEU A 94 19.84 4.36 1.59
CA LEU A 94 19.06 5.18 0.68
C LEU A 94 17.61 5.32 1.18
N LEU A 95 16.91 4.22 1.43
CA LEU A 95 15.54 4.20 1.92
C LEU A 95 15.39 4.95 3.26
N LYS A 96 16.37 4.85 4.15
CA LYS A 96 16.38 5.61 5.42
C LYS A 96 16.44 7.13 5.18
N GLN A 97 17.16 7.57 4.15
CA GLN A 97 17.29 8.98 3.80
C GLN A 97 16.07 9.51 3.04
N THR A 98 15.41 8.67 2.22
CA THR A 98 14.36 9.11 1.29
C THR A 98 12.94 8.86 1.81
N CYS A 99 12.65 7.68 2.35
CA CYS A 99 11.28 7.26 2.65
C CYS A 99 10.66 7.98 3.85
N PHE A 100 11.45 8.72 4.64
CA PHE A 100 10.95 9.49 5.78
C PHE A 100 11.05 10.99 5.60
N THR A 101 11.44 11.47 4.42
CA THR A 101 11.30 12.88 4.15
C THR A 101 9.83 13.14 3.87
N PRO A 102 9.11 13.90 4.71
CA PRO A 102 7.77 14.34 4.35
C PRO A 102 7.92 15.14 3.07
N VAL A 103 7.49 14.54 1.97
CA VAL A 103 7.28 15.26 0.73
C VAL A 103 6.24 16.31 1.08
N ALA A 104 6.50 17.57 0.75
CA ALA A 104 5.42 18.55 0.70
C ALA A 104 4.46 18.03 -0.38
N LEU A 105 3.47 17.24 0.03
CA LEU A 105 2.42 16.78 -0.86
C LEU A 105 1.83 18.06 -1.44
N GLU A 106 1.79 18.16 -2.76
CA GLU A 106 1.02 19.22 -3.39
C GLU A 106 -0.39 19.18 -2.80
N GLU A 107 -0.93 20.34 -2.43
CA GLU A 107 -2.29 20.52 -1.90
C GLU A 107 -3.30 20.03 -2.94
N ASN A 108 -3.48 18.71 -2.99
CA ASN A 108 -4.42 18.05 -3.84
C ASN A 108 -5.63 17.74 -2.99
N THR A 109 -6.74 18.42 -3.27
CA THR A 109 -8.02 18.14 -2.62
C THR A 109 -8.45 16.70 -2.93
N ILE A 110 -8.65 15.89 -1.91
CA ILE A 110 -9.07 14.49 -2.06
C ILE A 110 -10.60 14.40 -1.92
N SER A 111 -11.23 13.52 -2.70
CA SER A 111 -12.63 13.12 -2.47
C SER A 111 -12.67 11.67 -1.99
N VAL A 112 -13.16 11.45 -0.78
CA VAL A 112 -13.37 10.11 -0.21
C VAL A 112 -14.77 9.64 -0.55
N VAL A 113 -14.88 8.71 -1.49
CA VAL A 113 -16.17 8.15 -1.94
C VAL A 113 -16.43 6.79 -1.26
N VAL A 114 -17.46 6.71 -0.42
CA VAL A 114 -17.84 5.51 0.32
C VAL A 114 -19.10 4.90 -0.28
N CYS A 115 -18.92 3.87 -1.11
CA CYS A 115 -20.04 3.09 -1.63
C CYS A 115 -20.50 2.05 -0.61
N THR A 116 -21.78 2.08 -0.23
CA THR A 116 -22.34 1.16 0.76
C THR A 116 -23.77 0.77 0.40
N ARG A 117 -24.28 -0.29 1.03
CA ARG A 117 -25.67 -0.75 0.91
C ARG A 117 -26.05 -1.43 2.21
N ASN A 118 -27.05 -0.92 2.92
CA ASN A 118 -27.62 -1.53 4.13
C ASN A 118 -26.58 -1.87 5.23
N ARG A 119 -25.55 -1.02 5.44
CA ARG A 119 -24.48 -1.22 6.45
C ARG A 119 -24.33 0.01 7.37
N GLN A 120 -25.39 0.39 8.05
CA GLN A 120 -25.50 1.65 8.79
C GLN A 120 -24.48 1.76 9.93
N GLU A 121 -24.26 0.68 10.68
CA GLU A 121 -23.32 0.67 11.81
C GLU A 121 -21.87 0.82 11.34
N ALA A 122 -21.47 0.04 10.33
CA ALA A 122 -20.15 0.13 9.74
C ALA A 122 -19.92 1.48 9.07
N LEU A 123 -20.94 2.04 8.41
CA LEU A 123 -20.88 3.38 7.83
C LEU A 123 -20.66 4.44 8.91
N ALA A 124 -21.42 4.40 10.01
CA ALA A 124 -21.27 5.36 11.10
C ALA A 124 -19.86 5.34 11.70
N LEU A 125 -19.29 4.14 11.91
CA LEU A 125 -17.91 3.97 12.38
C LEU A 125 -16.91 4.53 11.36
N CYS A 126 -17.06 4.18 10.08
CA CYS A 126 -16.20 4.66 9.00
C CYS A 126 -16.18 6.19 8.92
N LEU A 127 -17.35 6.84 8.92
CA LEU A 127 -17.46 8.30 8.86
C LEU A 127 -16.84 8.97 10.08
N ALA A 128 -17.08 8.44 11.29
CA ALA A 128 -16.47 8.97 12.51
C ALA A 128 -14.94 8.86 12.49
N THR A 129 -14.39 7.74 12.00
CA THR A 129 -12.94 7.54 11.88
C THR A 129 -12.33 8.48 10.84
N LEU A 130 -12.94 8.60 9.65
CA LEU A 130 -12.46 9.51 8.60
C LEU A 130 -12.45 10.96 9.09
N LEU A 131 -13.53 11.42 9.72
CA LEU A 131 -13.63 12.78 10.27
C LEU A 131 -12.64 13.03 11.42
N ASN A 132 -12.11 11.99 12.06
CA ASN A 132 -11.07 12.08 13.08
C ASN A 132 -9.63 11.93 12.54
N SER A 133 -9.44 11.72 11.23
CA SER A 133 -8.12 11.66 10.60
C SER A 133 -7.30 12.92 10.83
N SER A 134 -5.97 12.83 10.83
CA SER A 134 -5.07 13.99 10.94
C SER A 134 -5.18 14.91 9.73
N ASP A 135 -5.42 14.32 8.55
CA ASP A 135 -5.74 15.06 7.34
C ASP A 135 -7.20 15.54 7.40
N LYS A 136 -7.44 16.77 6.93
CA LYS A 136 -8.76 17.41 6.88
C LYS A 136 -9.08 17.98 5.49
N ASP A 137 -8.15 17.93 4.54
CA ASP A 137 -8.30 18.53 3.22
C ASP A 137 -8.97 17.55 2.24
N PHE A 138 -10.19 17.14 2.60
CA PHE A 138 -10.98 16.27 1.76
C PHE A 138 -12.48 16.43 1.97
N GLU A 139 -13.25 16.10 0.94
CA GLU A 139 -14.69 15.89 1.06
C GLU A 139 -15.01 14.40 1.24
N ILE A 140 -16.16 14.12 1.87
CA ILE A 140 -16.69 12.76 1.98
C ILE A 140 -18.01 12.69 1.24
N ILE A 141 -18.13 11.72 0.34
CA ILE A 141 -19.34 11.42 -0.44
C ILE A 141 -19.75 9.98 -0.14
N VAL A 142 -20.95 9.77 0.38
CA VAL A 142 -21.52 8.45 0.58
C VAL A 142 -22.44 8.13 -0.58
N VAL A 143 -22.17 7.04 -1.28
CA VAL A 143 -23.02 6.51 -2.36
C VAL A 143 -23.81 5.33 -1.79
N ASP A 144 -25.11 5.51 -1.63
CA ASP A 144 -26.02 4.48 -1.13
C ASP A 144 -26.52 3.63 -2.30
N ASN A 145 -25.80 2.54 -2.56
CA ASN A 145 -25.99 1.70 -3.74
C ASN A 145 -27.22 0.77 -3.57
N ALA A 146 -28.33 1.13 -4.20
CA ALA A 146 -29.58 0.35 -4.21
C ALA A 146 -30.09 0.01 -2.80
N PRO A 147 -30.44 1.03 -1.99
CA PRO A 147 -30.91 0.82 -0.63
C PRO A 147 -32.24 0.10 -0.56
N GLU A 148 -32.42 -0.71 0.48
CA GLU A 148 -33.72 -1.33 0.78
C GLU A 148 -34.61 -0.43 1.65
N ASN A 149 -34.02 0.57 2.30
CA ASN A 149 -34.69 1.51 3.19
C ASN A 149 -33.86 2.79 3.35
N LYS A 150 -34.36 3.77 4.12
CA LYS A 150 -33.71 5.07 4.29
C LYS A 150 -32.63 5.11 5.37
N LEU A 151 -32.31 3.98 6.02
CA LEU A 151 -31.46 3.98 7.20
C LEU A 151 -30.00 4.40 6.90
N THR A 152 -29.51 4.18 5.66
CA THR A 152 -28.22 4.74 5.22
C THR A 152 -28.27 6.26 5.18
N GLN A 153 -29.29 6.84 4.53
CA GLN A 153 -29.49 8.29 4.46
C GLN A 153 -29.60 8.92 5.86
N GLU A 154 -30.41 8.33 6.74
CA GLU A 154 -30.56 8.76 8.14
C GLU A 154 -29.23 8.69 8.90
N THR A 155 -28.40 7.68 8.61
CA THR A 155 -27.07 7.59 9.19
C THR A 155 -26.17 8.74 8.73
N VAL A 156 -26.15 9.05 7.44
CA VAL A 156 -25.32 10.14 6.88
C VAL A 156 -25.76 11.50 7.39
N GLN A 157 -27.06 11.74 7.60
CA GLN A 157 -27.58 13.00 8.14
C GLN A 157 -27.04 13.37 9.52
N ARG A 158 -26.50 12.41 10.29
CA ARG A 158 -25.81 12.67 11.56
C ARG A 158 -24.43 13.34 11.39
N PHE A 159 -23.93 13.43 10.16
CA PHE A 159 -22.61 13.96 9.82
C PHE A 159 -22.76 15.14 8.82
N PRO A 160 -22.90 16.39 9.29
CA PRO A 160 -23.30 17.53 8.45
C PRO A 160 -22.37 17.86 7.28
N SER A 161 -21.08 17.49 7.36
CA SER A 161 -20.08 17.72 6.31
C SER A 161 -20.04 16.62 5.24
N VAL A 162 -20.84 15.56 5.38
CA VAL A 162 -20.83 14.41 4.47
C VAL A 162 -21.94 14.55 3.44
N LYS A 163 -21.59 14.41 2.16
CA LYS A 163 -22.55 14.44 1.04
C LYS A 163 -23.16 13.06 0.84
N TYR A 164 -24.48 12.99 0.68
CA TYR A 164 -25.19 11.76 0.36
C TYR A 164 -25.57 11.74 -1.13
N VAL A 165 -25.33 10.61 -1.80
CA VAL A 165 -25.71 10.33 -3.19
C VAL A 165 -26.43 8.99 -3.22
N LEU A 166 -27.53 8.90 -3.98
CA LEU A 166 -28.29 7.68 -4.23
C LEU A 166 -27.75 6.96 -5.47
#